data_AF-A0A0G4MQN5-F1
#
_entry.id   AF-A0A0G4MQN5-F1
#
_cell.length_a   1.000
_cell.length_b   1.000
_cell.length_c   1.000
_cell.angle_alpha   90.00
_cell.angle_beta   90.00
_cell.angle_gamma   90.00
#
_symmetry.space_group_name_H-M   'P 1'
#
loop_
_entity.id
_entity.type
_entity.pdbx_description
1 polymer ?
#
loop_
_entity_poly.entity_id
_entity_poly.type
_entity_poly.pdbx_seq_one_letter_code
_entity_poly.pdbx_strand_id
1 'polypeptide(L)'
;MKRVLYIDIDVHHGDGVEEAFYTTDRVMTVSFHKYGEYFPGTGELRDIGIGPGKYYSVNFPLRDGINDQSYKSIFEPVIEHVMKFYQPEAVV
;
A
#
# COMPACT_ATOMS: atom_id res chain seq x y z
N MET A 1 -17.20 1.42 -12.87
CA MET A 1 -16.66 2.60 -12.16
C MET A 1 -15.16 2.53 -12.30
N LYS A 2 -14.50 3.64 -12.69
CA LYS A 2 -13.05 3.65 -12.91
C LYS A 2 -12.30 3.53 -11.59
N ARG A 3 -11.47 2.50 -11.45
CA ARG A 3 -10.60 2.22 -10.29
C ARG A 3 -9.13 2.42 -10.65
N VAL A 4 -8.37 3.06 -9.77
CA VAL A 4 -6.93 3.31 -9.93
C VAL A 4 -6.17 2.63 -8.79
N LEU A 5 -5.17 1.83 -9.13
CA LEU A 5 -4.25 1.27 -8.15
C LEU A 5 -3.00 2.14 -8.08
N TYR A 6 -2.63 2.58 -6.89
CA TYR A 6 -1.37 3.27 -6.63
C TYR A 6 -0.44 2.33 -5.88
N ILE A 7 0.76 2.09 -6.43
CA ILE A 7 1.79 1.23 -5.83
C ILE A 7 3.00 2.08 -5.48
N ASP A 8 3.36 2.10 -4.21
CA ASP A 8 4.53 2.82 -3.70
C ASP A 8 5.64 1.85 -3.24
N ILE A 9 6.84 2.07 -3.76
CA ILE A 9 8.07 1.32 -3.45
C ILE A 9 9.16 2.23 -2.86
N ASP A 10 8.85 3.49 -2.55
CA ASP A 10 9.74 4.34 -1.76
C ASP A 10 9.96 3.70 -0.38
N VAL A 11 11.12 3.95 0.22
CA VAL A 11 11.45 3.44 1.55
C VAL A 11 10.56 4.05 2.64
N HIS A 12 10.03 5.26 2.39
CA HIS A 12 9.08 5.93 3.27
C HIS A 12 7.64 5.55 2.89
N HIS A 13 6.75 5.53 3.89
CA HIS A 13 5.34 5.37 3.62
C HIS A 13 4.80 6.51 2.76
N GLY A 14 4.01 6.18 1.72
CA GLY A 14 3.32 7.12 0.83
C GLY A 14 2.12 7.82 1.49
N ASP A 15 2.35 8.40 2.67
CA ASP A 15 1.34 8.92 3.59
C ASP A 15 0.40 9.96 2.98
N GLY A 16 0.94 10.92 2.21
CA GLY A 16 0.12 11.96 1.59
C GLY A 16 -0.84 11.42 0.53
N VAL A 17 -0.46 10.37 -0.20
CA VAL A 17 -1.34 9.74 -1.19
C VAL A 17 -2.38 8.86 -0.50
N GLU A 18 -1.98 8.12 0.54
CA GLU A 18 -2.91 7.36 1.37
C GLU A 18 -3.98 8.25 2.01
N GLU A 19 -3.57 9.35 2.65
CA GLU A 19 -4.49 10.28 3.32
C GLU A 19 -5.51 10.87 2.33
N ALA A 20 -5.06 11.26 1.14
CA ALA A 20 -5.91 11.85 0.11
C ALA A 20 -7.06 10.93 -0.35
N PHE A 21 -6.88 9.60 -0.21
CA PHE A 21 -7.85 8.59 -0.66
C PHE A 21 -8.40 7.69 0.45
N TYR A 22 -8.09 7.99 1.72
CA TYR A 22 -8.34 7.12 2.87
C TYR A 22 -9.82 6.74 3.10
N THR A 23 -10.76 7.49 2.51
CA THR A 23 -12.21 7.31 2.64
C THR A 23 -12.89 6.85 1.35
N THR A 24 -12.17 6.51 0.27
CA THR A 24 -12.76 6.08 -1.01
C THR A 24 -12.28 4.70 -1.45
N ASP A 25 -13.15 3.97 -2.14
CA ASP A 25 -12.86 2.71 -2.82
C ASP A 25 -12.38 2.89 -4.27
N ARG A 26 -12.37 4.13 -4.77
CA ARG A 26 -12.01 4.45 -6.18
C ARG A 26 -10.51 4.48 -6.44
N VAL A 27 -9.72 4.61 -5.38
CA VAL A 27 -8.26 4.47 -5.42
C VAL A 27 -7.88 3.48 -4.32
N MET A 28 -7.07 2.48 -4.66
CA MET A 28 -6.41 1.62 -3.67
C MET A 28 -4.95 2.03 -3.57
N THR A 29 -4.48 2.30 -2.36
CA THR A 29 -3.06 2.57 -2.09
C THR A 29 -2.39 1.32 -1.56
N VAL A 30 -1.23 0.97 -2.10
CA VAL A 30 -0.40 -0.15 -1.64
C VAL A 30 1.01 0.35 -1.43
N SER A 31 1.51 0.32 -0.20
CA SER A 31 2.85 0.81 0.13
C SER A 31 3.67 -0.24 0.87
N PHE A 32 4.91 -0.42 0.43
CA PHE A 32 5.92 -1.26 1.07
C PHE A 32 7.04 -0.36 1.58
N HIS A 33 7.17 -0.21 2.89
CA HIS A 33 8.03 0.83 3.45
C HIS A 33 8.65 0.39 4.77
N LYS A 34 9.73 1.07 5.16
CA LYS A 34 10.32 0.88 6.49
C LYS A 34 9.39 1.46 7.56
N TYR A 35 9.17 0.70 8.63
CA TYR A 35 8.31 1.10 9.74
C TYR A 35 8.96 0.85 11.10
N GLY A 36 8.74 1.78 12.03
CA GLY A 36 9.33 1.79 13.37
C GLY A 36 10.49 2.80 13.49
N GLU A 37 10.31 3.81 14.35
CA GLU A 37 11.25 4.94 14.53
C GLU A 37 11.79 5.51 13.21
N TYR A 38 10.92 5.63 12.20
CA TYR A 38 11.27 6.10 10.86
C TYR A 38 10.21 7.08 10.36
N PHE A 39 10.62 8.04 9.54
CA PHE A 39 9.71 8.98 8.92
C PHE A 39 8.83 8.25 7.87
N PRO A 40 7.53 8.58 7.72
CA PRO A 40 6.75 9.62 8.42
C PRO A 40 6.10 9.16 9.74
N GLY A 41 6.18 7.86 10.08
CA GLY A 41 5.61 7.29 11.30
C GLY A 41 4.16 6.79 11.15
N THR A 42 3.60 6.81 9.95
CA THR A 42 2.31 6.20 9.56
C THR A 42 2.56 4.93 8.73
N GLY A 43 1.49 4.23 8.31
CA GLY A 43 1.60 3.02 7.50
C GLY A 43 1.71 1.74 8.35
N GLU A 44 1.10 1.75 9.53
CA GLU A 44 1.05 0.56 10.38
C GLU A 44 0.21 -0.54 9.73
N LEU A 45 0.41 -1.79 10.15
CA LEU A 45 -0.31 -2.94 9.59
C LEU A 45 -1.85 -2.81 9.71
N ARG A 46 -2.36 -2.03 10.67
CA ARG A 46 -3.80 -1.83 10.88
C ARG A 46 -4.34 -0.55 10.23
N ASP A 47 -3.49 0.23 9.57
CA ASP A 47 -3.90 1.37 8.75
C ASP A 47 -4.49 0.83 7.44
N ILE A 48 -5.81 0.62 7.44
CA ILE A 48 -6.55 -0.08 6.38
C ILE A 48 -7.61 0.80 5.71
N GLY A 49 -7.57 2.12 5.89
CA GLY A 49 -8.61 3.03 5.43
C GLY A 49 -9.87 3.01 6.30
N ILE A 50 -10.81 3.91 6.01
CA ILE A 50 -12.04 4.09 6.79
C ILE A 50 -13.27 4.29 5.90
N GLY A 51 -14.46 4.03 6.46
CA GLY A 51 -15.71 4.21 5.73
C GLY A 51 -15.73 3.39 4.43
N PRO A 52 -16.10 4.00 3.28
CA PRO A 52 -16.01 3.33 1.99
C PRO A 52 -14.59 2.90 1.57
N GLY A 53 -13.56 3.60 2.04
CA GLY A 53 -12.15 3.28 1.79
C GLY A 53 -11.58 2.21 2.72
N LYS A 54 -12.38 1.67 3.65
CA LYS A 54 -11.92 0.56 4.49
C LYS A 54 -11.61 -0.67 3.63
N TYR A 55 -10.43 -1.24 3.84
CA TYR A 55 -9.79 -2.29 3.04
C TYR A 55 -9.24 -1.84 1.69
N TYR A 56 -9.12 -0.53 1.44
CA TYR A 56 -8.52 0.05 0.22
C TYR A 56 -7.19 0.77 0.48
N SER A 57 -6.66 0.69 1.70
CA SER A 57 -5.28 1.01 2.03
C SER A 57 -4.56 -0.27 2.47
N VAL A 58 -3.46 -0.61 1.80
CA VAL A 58 -2.66 -1.82 2.07
C VAL A 58 -1.24 -1.39 2.43
N ASN A 59 -0.89 -1.61 3.68
CA ASN A 59 0.42 -1.26 4.21
C ASN A 59 1.23 -2.52 4.55
N PHE A 60 2.46 -2.58 4.02
CA PHE A 60 3.41 -3.65 4.32
C PHE A 60 4.62 -3.06 5.07
N PRO A 61 4.56 -2.98 6.41
CA PRO A 61 5.65 -2.44 7.21
C PRO A 61 6.84 -3.40 7.25
N LEU A 62 8.03 -2.88 6.92
CA LEU A 62 9.29 -3.61 6.84
C LEU A 62 10.30 -3.12 7.88
N ARG A 63 11.25 -4.00 8.22
CA ARG A 63 12.44 -3.67 9.01
C ARG A 63 13.66 -3.52 8.10
N ASP A 64 14.75 -3.04 8.67
CA ASP A 64 16.03 -2.93 7.99
C ASP A 64 16.54 -4.25 7.40
N GLY A 65 17.32 -4.15 6.33
CA GLY A 65 18.08 -5.26 5.76
C GLY A 65 17.29 -6.19 4.86
N ILE A 66 16.12 -5.78 4.36
CA ILE A 66 15.45 -6.53 3.28
C ILE A 66 16.34 -6.56 2.04
N ASN A 67 16.39 -7.72 1.39
CA ASN A 67 17.13 -7.92 0.13
C ASN A 67 16.15 -8.22 -1.01
N ASP A 68 16.66 -8.26 -2.23
CA ASP A 68 15.87 -8.47 -3.45
C ASP A 68 15.03 -9.75 -3.39
N GLN A 69 15.58 -10.84 -2.85
CA GLN A 69 14.89 -12.13 -2.80
C GLN A 69 13.71 -12.08 -1.82
N SER A 70 13.91 -11.53 -0.63
CA SER A 70 12.84 -11.36 0.36
C SER A 70 11.80 -10.35 -0.13
N TYR A 71 12.21 -9.23 -0.70
CA TYR A 71 11.29 -8.21 -1.24
C TYR A 71 10.42 -8.80 -2.36
N LYS A 72 11.03 -9.51 -3.31
CA LYS A 72 10.31 -10.19 -4.39
C LYS A 72 9.30 -11.21 -3.86
N SER A 73 9.68 -11.98 -2.84
CA SER A 73 8.82 -13.02 -2.24
C SER A 73 7.55 -12.49 -1.56
N ILE A 74 7.51 -11.20 -1.24
CA ILE A 74 6.32 -10.53 -0.65
C ILE A 74 5.60 -9.66 -1.67
N PHE A 75 6.33 -8.94 -2.53
CA PHE A 75 5.76 -7.99 -3.47
C PHE A 75 4.90 -8.70 -4.52
N GLU A 76 5.44 -9.74 -5.17
CA GLU A 76 4.72 -10.42 -6.26
C GLU A 76 3.40 -11.05 -5.78
N PRO A 77 3.35 -11.84 -4.68
CA PRO A 77 2.09 -12.42 -4.21
C PRO A 77 1.07 -11.38 -3.72
N VAL A 78 1.53 -10.31 -3.05
CA VAL A 78 0.65 -9.23 -2.58
C VAL A 78 0.02 -8.50 -3.76
N ILE A 79 0.83 -8.05 -4.72
CA ILE A 79 0.33 -7.36 -5.90
C ILE A 79 -0.54 -8.27 -6.77
N GLU A 80 -0.21 -9.55 -6.89
CA GLU A 80 -1.07 -10.52 -7.59
C GLU A 80 -2.46 -10.61 -6.92
N HIS A 81 -2.52 -10.67 -5.59
CA HIS A 81 -3.78 -10.70 -4.87
C HIS A 81 -4.56 -9.39 -5.01
N VAL A 82 -3.86 -8.25 -4.88
CA VAL A 82 -4.44 -6.90 -5.09
C VAL A 82 -5.04 -6.78 -6.48
N MET A 83 -4.32 -7.17 -7.53
CA MET A 83 -4.82 -7.10 -8.90
C MET A 83 -6.08 -7.95 -9.10
N LYS A 84 -6.12 -9.16 -8.53
CA LYS A 84 -7.30 -10.06 -8.59
C LYS A 84 -8.50 -9.52 -7.82
N PHE A 85 -8.27 -8.96 -6.63
CA PHE A 85 -9.32 -8.42 -5.77
C PHE A 85 -9.85 -7.10 -6.31
N TYR A 86 -8.94 -6.13 -6.52
CA TYR A 86 -9.29 -4.76 -6.82
C TYR A 86 -9.60 -4.52 -8.30
N GLN A 87 -9.02 -5.31 -9.22
CA GLN A 87 -9.25 -5.21 -10.67
C GLN A 87 -9.16 -3.74 -11.17
N PRO A 88 -8.03 -3.04 -10.98
CA PRO A 88 -7.88 -1.65 -11.40
C PRO A 88 -7.91 -1.50 -12.93
N GLU A 89 -8.30 -0.33 -13.40
CA GLU A 89 -8.28 0.04 -14.83
C GLU A 89 -7.01 0.82 -15.21
N ALA A 90 -6.31 1.38 -14.21
CA ALA A 90 -5.03 2.05 -14.36
C ALA A 90 -4.16 1.81 -13.12
N VAL A 91 -2.84 1.82 -13.33
CA VAL A 91 -1.83 1.70 -12.29
C VAL A 91 -0.96 2.95 -12.33
N VAL A 92 -0.62 3.47 -11.15
CA VAL A 92 0.37 4.52 -10.93
C VAL A 92 1.46 3.96 -10.04
#